data_AF-A0A2P6RSK6-F1
#
_entry.id   AF-A0A2P6RSK6-F1
#
_cell.length_a   1.000
_cell.length_b   1.000
_cell.length_c   1.000
_cell.angle_alpha   90.00
_cell.angle_beta   90.00
_cell.angle_gamma   90.00
#
_symmetry.space_group_name_H-M   'P 1'
#
loop_
_entity.id
_entity.type
_entity.pdbx_description
1 polymer ?
#
loop_
_entity_poly.entity_id
_entity_poly.type
_entity_poly.pdbx_seq_one_letter_code
_entity_poly.pdbx_strand_id
1 'polypeptide(L)'
;MQYREPGVLIWRGFTVQEFANQCFSNKADYGKGRQLPIHYGSNKHNYVTVASTAVGVAYSLKMDRKDACVVTYVGDGGTSEMKYKILIYFNLKLPAPLF
;
A
#
# COMPACT_ATOMS: atom_id res chain seq x y z
N MET A 1 -3.32 2.44 1.00
CA MET A 1 -3.97 1.60 -0.03
C MET A 1 -5.42 1.44 0.34
N GLN A 2 -6.32 1.39 -0.65
CA GLN A 2 -7.72 1.12 -0.37
C GLN A 2 -7.91 -0.40 -0.10
N TYR A 3 -9.07 -0.81 0.39
CA TYR A 3 -9.37 -2.21 0.74
C TYR A 3 -9.78 -3.08 -0.46
N ARG A 4 -9.79 -2.54 -1.68
CA ARG A 4 -10.44 -3.15 -2.86
C ARG A 4 -9.46 -3.61 -3.94
N GLU A 5 -8.18 -3.70 -3.61
CA GLU A 5 -7.11 -4.01 -4.55
C GLU A 5 -6.42 -5.39 -4.31
N PRO A 6 -7.11 -6.46 -3.83
CA PRO A 6 -6.46 -7.76 -3.69
C PRO A 6 -5.99 -8.33 -5.04
N GLY A 7 -6.57 -7.87 -6.15
CA GLY A 7 -6.15 -8.26 -7.50
C GLY A 7 -4.68 -7.98 -7.79
N VAL A 8 -4.12 -6.89 -7.26
CA VAL A 8 -2.68 -6.57 -7.43
C VAL A 8 -1.82 -7.60 -6.69
N LEU A 9 -2.24 -8.03 -5.51
CA LEU A 9 -1.56 -9.08 -4.74
C LEU A 9 -1.65 -10.45 -5.43
N ILE A 10 -2.83 -10.82 -5.95
CA ILE A 10 -3.02 -12.06 -6.71
C ILE A 10 -2.09 -12.07 -7.93
N TRP A 11 -2.07 -10.99 -8.71
CA TRP A 11 -1.21 -10.86 -9.88
C TRP A 11 0.28 -10.96 -9.53
N ARG A 12 0.69 -10.47 -8.35
CA ARG A 12 2.07 -10.58 -7.84
C ARG A 12 2.40 -11.95 -7.21
N GLY A 13 1.46 -12.90 -7.19
CA GLY A 13 1.69 -14.25 -6.68
C GLY A 13 1.40 -14.42 -5.18
N PHE A 14 0.67 -13.50 -4.55
CA PHE A 14 0.14 -13.71 -3.20
C PHE A 14 -0.91 -14.83 -3.24
N THR A 15 -0.68 -15.86 -2.45
CA THR A 15 -1.47 -17.09 -2.47
C THR A 15 -2.79 -16.91 -1.74
N VAL A 16 -3.79 -17.70 -2.13
CA VAL A 16 -5.08 -17.80 -1.42
C VAL A 16 -4.88 -18.18 0.05
N GLN A 17 -3.85 -18.99 0.35
CA GLN A 17 -3.50 -19.35 1.72
C GLN A 17 -3.00 -18.14 2.51
N GLU A 18 -2.17 -17.28 1.94
CA GLU A 18 -1.72 -16.05 2.61
C GLU A 18 -2.89 -15.08 2.85
N PHE A 19 -3.84 -14.98 1.92
CA PHE A 19 -5.08 -14.22 2.13
C PHE A 19 -5.87 -14.77 3.33
N ALA A 20 -6.08 -16.09 3.38
CA ALA A 20 -6.78 -16.73 4.49
C ALA A 20 -6.05 -16.53 5.82
N ASN A 21 -4.72 -16.66 5.83
CA ASN A 21 -3.91 -16.48 7.03
C ASN A 21 -4.11 -15.10 7.66
N GLN A 22 -4.14 -14.05 6.83
CA GLN A 22 -4.39 -12.67 7.28
C GLN A 22 -5.84 -12.49 7.78
N CYS A 23 -6.83 -12.97 7.03
CA CYS A 23 -8.24 -12.83 7.42
C CYS A 23 -8.57 -13.54 8.73
N PHE A 24 -7.93 -14.69 9.01
CA PHE A 24 -8.13 -15.45 10.25
C PHE A 24 -7.13 -15.08 11.35
N SER A 25 -6.22 -14.12 11.12
CA SER A 25 -5.23 -13.68 12.11
C SER A 25 -4.44 -14.84 12.73
N ASN A 26 -4.09 -15.84 11.92
CA ASN A 26 -3.42 -17.05 12.41
C ASN A 26 -1.90 -16.85 12.54
N LYS A 27 -1.19 -17.87 13.05
CA LYS A 27 0.27 -17.82 13.28
C LYS A 27 1.10 -17.53 12.03
N ALA A 28 0.55 -17.78 10.84
CA ALA A 28 1.21 -17.58 9.57
C ALA A 28 0.87 -16.22 8.93
N ASP A 29 0.09 -15.38 9.62
CA ASP A 29 -0.14 -14.00 9.21
C ASP A 29 1.12 -13.13 9.37
N TYR A 30 1.52 -12.46 8.29
CA TYR A 30 2.60 -11.48 8.30
C TYR A 30 2.29 -10.28 9.21
N GLY A 31 1.01 -9.92 9.35
CA GLY A 31 0.52 -8.89 10.26
C GLY A 31 0.47 -9.31 11.73
N LYS A 32 0.76 -10.59 12.03
CA LYS A 32 0.71 -11.18 13.37
C LYS A 32 -0.64 -10.95 14.08
N GLY A 33 -1.74 -10.91 13.32
CA GLY A 33 -3.09 -10.66 13.82
C GLY A 33 -3.33 -9.25 14.38
N ARG A 34 -2.43 -8.30 14.13
CA ARG A 34 -2.54 -6.92 14.66
C ARG A 34 -3.42 -6.02 13.82
N GLN A 35 -3.77 -6.47 12.62
CA GLN A 35 -4.57 -5.72 11.66
C GLN A 35 -5.91 -6.41 11.48
N LEU A 36 -6.95 -5.62 11.20
CA LEU A 36 -8.26 -6.16 10.86
C LEU A 36 -8.16 -7.03 9.60
N PRO A 37 -9.12 -7.96 9.37
CA PRO A 37 -9.20 -8.66 8.10
C PRO A 37 -9.16 -7.68 6.92
N ILE A 38 -8.71 -8.13 5.74
CA ILE A 38 -8.55 -7.33 4.52
C ILE A 38 -7.48 -6.23 4.55
N HIS A 39 -6.69 -6.13 5.61
CA HIS A 39 -5.52 -5.24 5.71
C HIS A 39 -4.24 -5.98 5.29
N TYR A 40 -4.19 -6.42 4.04
CA TYR A 40 -3.04 -7.17 3.53
C TYR A 40 -1.77 -6.31 3.46
N GLY A 41 -0.62 -6.94 3.73
CA GLY A 41 0.69 -6.35 3.60
C GLY A 41 1.73 -7.42 3.29
N SER A 42 2.68 -7.13 2.42
CA SER A 42 3.72 -8.09 2.04
C SER A 42 4.98 -7.39 1.54
N ASN A 43 6.08 -7.52 2.29
CA ASN A 43 7.39 -7.04 1.87
C ASN A 43 7.89 -7.77 0.61
N LYS A 44 7.64 -9.08 0.52
CA LYS A 44 8.02 -9.90 -0.64
C LYS A 44 7.43 -9.38 -1.95
N HIS A 45 6.20 -8.87 -1.90
CA HIS A 45 5.47 -8.38 -3.07
C HIS A 45 5.50 -6.85 -3.20
N ASN A 46 6.34 -6.15 -2.44
CA ASN A 46 6.38 -4.68 -2.38
C ASN A 46 4.99 -4.06 -2.21
N TYR A 47 4.19 -4.64 -1.31
CA TYR A 47 2.81 -4.24 -1.04
C TYR A 47 2.70 -3.72 0.38
N VAL A 48 2.57 -2.40 0.51
CA VAL A 48 2.51 -1.74 1.80
C VAL A 48 1.11 -1.85 2.39
N THR A 49 1.01 -2.12 3.69
CA THR A 49 -0.26 -2.21 4.41
C THR A 49 -1.05 -0.90 4.30
N VAL A 50 -2.38 -1.01 4.30
CA VAL A 50 -3.37 0.03 4.00
C VAL A 50 -3.13 1.39 4.70
N ALA A 51 -2.50 1.43 5.87
CA ALA A 51 -2.30 2.63 6.69
C ALA A 51 -1.11 3.56 6.31
N SER A 52 -0.22 3.17 5.41
CA SER A 52 1.00 3.95 5.12
C SER A 52 0.80 5.07 4.08
N THR A 53 1.53 6.19 4.22
CA THR A 53 1.46 7.36 3.32
C THR A 53 2.39 7.21 2.11
N ALA A 54 1.83 7.22 0.89
CA ALA A 54 2.58 6.95 -0.33
C ALA A 54 3.64 8.02 -0.70
N VAL A 55 3.40 9.30 -0.37
CA VAL A 55 4.39 10.37 -0.56
C VAL A 55 5.70 10.06 0.14
N GLY A 56 5.63 9.59 1.40
CA GLY A 56 6.82 9.29 2.19
C GLY A 56 7.66 8.19 1.55
N VAL A 57 7.00 7.14 1.04
CA VAL A 57 7.65 6.03 0.34
C VAL A 57 8.28 6.51 -0.98
N ALA A 58 7.57 7.32 -1.77
CA ALA A 58 8.10 7.84 -3.03
C ALA A 58 9.31 8.78 -2.79
N TYR A 59 9.22 9.60 -1.74
CA TYR A 59 10.32 10.48 -1.34
C TYR A 59 11.54 9.68 -0.87
N SER A 60 11.37 8.63 -0.08
CA SER A 60 12.49 7.78 0.34
C SER A 60 13.16 7.08 -0.84
N LEU A 61 12.39 6.57 -1.80
CA LEU A 61 12.96 5.94 -3.00
C LEU A 61 13.79 6.93 -3.83
N LYS A 62 13.33 8.18 -3.93
CA LYS A 62 14.06 9.26 -4.59
C LYS A 62 15.37 9.59 -3.87
N MET A 63 15.35 9.70 -2.54
CA MET A 63 16.55 9.96 -1.74
C MET A 63 17.56 8.81 -1.86
N ASP A 64 17.07 7.57 -1.89
CA ASP A 64 17.88 6.36 -2.09
C ASP A 64 18.36 6.17 -3.54
N ARG A 65 17.97 7.04 -4.48
CA ARG A 65 18.25 6.94 -5.92
C ARG A 65 17.86 5.59 -6.52
N LYS A 66 16.78 4.99 -6.03
CA LYS A 66 16.26 3.73 -6.58
C LYS A 66 15.45 4.01 -7.83
N ASP A 67 15.68 3.18 -8.86
CA ASP A 67 14.84 3.16 -10.06
C ASP A 67 13.55 2.39 -9.78
N ALA A 68 12.66 3.03 -9.02
CA ALA A 68 11.39 2.46 -8.58
C ALA A 68 10.32 3.54 -8.48
N CYS A 69 9.07 3.15 -8.67
CA CYS A 69 7.91 4.00 -8.50
C CYS A 69 6.98 3.48 -7.42
N VAL A 70 6.19 4.39 -6.84
CA VAL A 70 5.11 4.09 -5.92
C VAL A 70 3.79 4.30 -6.65
N VAL A 71 2.88 3.34 -6.52
CA VAL A 71 1.52 3.45 -7.05
C VAL A 71 0.56 3.50 -5.87
N THR A 72 -0.35 4.47 -5.87
CA THR A 72 -1.41 4.61 -4.89
C THR A 72 -2.78 4.50 -5.54
N TYR A 73 -3.65 3.73 -4.89
CA TYR A 73 -5.05 3.62 -5.28
C TYR A 73 -5.89 4.42 -4.29
N VAL A 74 -6.77 5.27 -4.83
CA VAL A 74 -7.75 6.04 -4.07
C VAL A 74 -9.12 5.79 -4.68
N GLY A 75 -10.10 5.42 -3.86
CA GLY A 75 -11.50 5.38 -4.31
C GLY A 75 -12.07 6.80 -4.40
N ASP A 76 -13.15 6.97 -5.17
CA ASP A 76 -13.80 8.28 -5.37
C ASP A 76 -14.11 8.99 -4.04
N GLY A 77 -14.72 8.30 -3.07
CA GLY A 77 -14.98 8.87 -1.74
C GLY A 77 -13.70 9.29 -0.99
N GLY A 78 -12.58 8.61 -1.21
CA GLY A 78 -11.29 8.92 -0.61
C GLY A 78 -10.62 10.17 -1.18
N THR A 79 -11.04 10.65 -2.36
CA THR A 79 -10.52 11.90 -2.94
C THR A 79 -10.93 13.14 -2.14
N SER A 80 -12.04 13.05 -1.39
CA SER A 80 -12.50 14.12 -0.52
C SER A 80 -11.67 14.26 0.76
N GLU A 81 -10.95 13.20 1.15
CA GLU A 81 -10.16 13.17 2.39
C GLU A 81 -8.94 14.09 2.32
N MET A 82 -8.59 14.64 3.49
CA MET A 82 -7.40 15.49 3.63
C MET A 82 -6.11 14.79 3.21
N LYS A 83 -6.03 13.46 3.39
CA LYS A 83 -4.88 12.65 2.99
C LYS A 83 -4.61 12.71 1.48
N TYR A 84 -5.65 12.70 0.65
CA TYR A 84 -5.54 12.82 -0.80
C TYR A 84 -5.09 14.22 -1.23
N LYS A 85 -5.63 15.26 -0.58
CA LYS A 85 -5.20 16.65 -0.82
C LYS A 85 -3.72 16.85 -0.49
N ILE A 86 -3.26 16.29 0.62
CA ILE A 86 -1.84 16.30 1.03
C ILE A 86 -0.98 15.53 0.02
N LEU A 87 -1.44 14.36 -0.44
CA LEU A 87 -0.77 13.55 -1.47
C LEU A 87 -0.49 14.37 -2.74
N ILE A 88 -1.52 15.02 -3.30
CA ILE A 88 -1.39 15.85 -4.51
C ILE A 88 -0.44 17.03 -4.27
N TYR A 89 -0.64 17.76 -3.15
CA TYR A 89 0.18 18.93 -2.83
C TYR A 89 1.68 18.59 -2.81
N PHE A 90 2.04 17.50 -2.13
CA PHE A 90 3.43 17.08 -2.08
C PHE A 90 3.94 16.50 -3.40
N ASN A 91 3.12 15.79 -4.19
CA ASN A 91 3.57 15.30 -5.49
C ASN A 91 3.89 16.46 -6.46
N LEU A 92 3.11 17.55 -6.40
CA LEU A 92 3.36 18.76 -7.21
C LEU A 92 4.60 19.54 -6.75
N LYS A 93 4.84 19.63 -5.44
CA LYS A 93 5.96 20.40 -4.88
C LYS A 93 7.28 19.63 -4.83
N LEU A 94 7.20 18.31 -4.67
CA LEU A 94 8.31 17.39 -4.61
C LEU A 94 8.10 16.35 -5.71
N PRO A 95 8.58 16.59 -6.94
CA PRO A 95 8.42 15.63 -8.02
C PRO A 95 9.09 14.32 -7.62
N ALA A 96 8.28 13.37 -7.18
CA ALA A 96 8.66 12.04 -6.72
C ALA A 96 8.00 11.02 -7.67
N PRO A 97 8.56 9.81 -7.81
CA PRO A 97 8.03 8.81 -8.74
C PRO A 97 6.75 8.17 -8.16
N LEU A 98 5.66 8.94 -8.08
CA LEU A 98 4.39 8.57 -7.49
C LEU A 98 3.27 8.68 -8.53
N PHE A 99 2.54 7.58 -8.71
CA PHE A 99 1.39 7.44 -9.60
C PHE A 99 0.11 7.15 -8.79
#